data_AF-M7Y1I5-F1
#
_entry.id   AF-M7Y1I5-F1
#
_cell.length_a   1.000
_cell.length_b   1.000
_cell.length_c   1.000
_cell.angle_alpha   90.00
_cell.angle_beta   90.00
_cell.angle_gamma   90.00
#
_symmetry.space_group_name_H-M   'P 1'
#
loop_
_entity.id
_entity.type
_entity.pdbx_description
1 polymer ?
#
loop_
_entity_poly.entity_id
_entity_poly.type
_entity_poly.pdbx_seq_one_letter_code
_entity_poly.pdbx_strand_id
1 'polypeptide(L)' 'MKTIKGTYFKGQLKLDKPYEKEGPVRVSVTFEESSSKPLELADFSFLEMQKELADVKGSFAEEVIKERRKER' A
#
# COMPACT_ATOMS: atom_id res chain seq x y z
N MET A 1 27.89 5.26 15.36
CA MET A 1 26.59 5.24 16.06
C MET A 1 25.96 3.86 15.88
N LYS A 2 25.42 3.23 16.93
CA LYS A 2 24.72 1.94 16.80
C LYS A 2 23.26 2.22 16.43
N THR A 3 22.91 2.02 15.16
CA THR A 3 21.54 2.12 14.65
C THR A 3 20.85 0.77 14.82
N ILE A 4 19.71 0.75 15.49
CA ILE A 4 18.90 -0.46 15.65
C ILE A 4 17.83 -0.42 14.56
N LYS A 5 17.75 -1.50 13.78
CA LYS A 5 16.76 -1.66 12.73
C LYS A 5 15.57 -2.47 13.24
N GLY A 6 14.41 -2.19 12.66
CA GLY A 6 13.18 -2.86 13.00
C GLY A 6 12.07 -2.47 12.05
N THR A 7 11.00 -3.26 12.07
CA THR A 7 9.83 -3.05 11.23
C THR A 7 8.77 -2.29 12.00
N TYR A 8 8.21 -1.25 11.39
CA TYR A 8 7.02 -0.58 11.87
C TYR A 8 5.79 -1.08 11.12
N PHE A 9 4.76 -1.52 11.84
CA PHE A 9 3.48 -1.92 11.25
C PHE A 9 2.33 -1.59 12.19
N LYS A 10 1.37 -0.79 11.71
CA LYS A 10 0.12 -0.44 12.43
C LYS A 10 0.33 0.04 13.88
N GLY A 11 1.29 0.94 14.10
CA GLY A 11 1.57 1.47 15.44
C GLY A 11 2.45 0.58 16.32
N GLN A 12 2.85 -0.61 15.85
CA GLN A 12 3.76 -1.51 16.56
C GLN A 12 5.14 -1.48 15.91
N LEU A 13 6.18 -1.32 16.73
CA LEU A 13 7.58 -1.39 16.32
C LEU A 13 8.15 -2.74 16.76
N LYS A 14 8.61 -3.56 15.82
CA LYS A 14 9.30 -4.82 16.09
C LYS A 14 10.78 -4.67 15.78
N LEU A 15 11.62 -4.71 16.80
CA LEU A 15 13.07 -4.62 16.65
C LEU A 15 13.65 -5.98 16.22
N ASP A 16 14.65 -5.95 15.32
CA ASP A 16 15.31 -7.18 14.85
C ASP A 16 16.18 -7.83 15.93
N LYS A 17 16.66 -7.01 16.88
CA LYS A 17 17.46 -7.47 18.01
C LYS A 17 16.86 -6.91 19.30
N PRO A 18 16.75 -7.74 20.36
CA PRO A 18 16.32 -7.26 21.66
C PRO A 18 17.29 -6.19 22.16
N TYR A 19 16.74 -5.08 22.64
CA TYR A 19 17.50 -3.99 23.23
C TYR A 19 17.08 -3.84 24.69
N GLU A 20 17.96 -4.28 25.59
CA GLU A 20 17.76 -4.15 27.04
C GLU A 20 18.69 -3.07 27.58
N LYS A 21 18.14 -2.15 28.37
CA LYS A 21 18.92 -1.15 29.10
C LYS A 21 18.26 -0.81 30.42
N GLU A 22 19.05 -0.71 31.48
CA GLU A 22 18.61 -0.48 32.86
C GLU A 22 18.19 0.97 33.17
N GLY A 23 17.93 1.81 32.16
CA GLY A 23 17.60 3.22 32.38
C GLY A 23 16.91 3.88 31.20
N PRO A 24 16.34 5.08 31.39
CA PRO A 24 15.60 5.79 30.35
C PRO A 24 16.50 6.15 29.17
N VAL A 25 16.01 5.89 27.95
CA VAL A 25 16.76 6.12 26.71
C VAL A 25 15.98 7.06 25.80
N ARG A 26 16.68 8.05 25.24
CA ARG A 26 16.14 8.91 24.19
C ARG A 26 16.24 8.17 22.86
N VAL A 27 15.09 7.95 22.21
CA VAL A 27 14.99 7.22 20.93
C VAL A 27 14.60 8.19 19.82
N SER A 28 15.32 8.15 18.70
CA SER A 28 14.98 8.86 17.46
C SER A 28 14.58 7.83 16.42
N VAL A 29 13.32 7.85 16.00
CA VAL A 29 12.77 6.96 14.98
C VAL A 29 12.81 7.68 13.64
N THR A 30 13.43 7.06 12.64
CA THR A 30 13.45 7.55 11.27
C THR A 30 12.73 6.55 10.40
N PHE A 31 11.66 6.99 9.73
CA PHE A 31 10.93 6.17 8.77
C PHE A 31 11.56 6.35 7.40
N GLU A 32 12.02 5.24 6.83
CA GLU A 32 12.44 5.19 5.44
C GLU A 32 11.19 4.79 4.64
N GLU A 33 10.47 5.79 4.12
CA GLU A 33 9.39 5.50 3.17
C GLU A 33 10.03 4.87 1.94
N SER A 34 9.70 3.60 1.69
CA SER A 34 9.93 3.03 0.37
C SER A 34 9.18 3.92 -0.60
N SER A 35 9.91 4.69 -1.41
CA SER A 35 9.32 5.45 -2.50
C SER A 35 8.62 4.45 -3.41
N SER A 36 7.32 4.21 -3.18
CA SER A 36 6.45 3.71 -4.22
C SER A 36 6.62 4.73 -5.32
N LYS A 37 7.29 4.37 -6.42
CA LYS A 37 7.46 5.27 -7.54
C LYS A 37 6.09 5.87 -7.83
N PRO A 38 5.97 7.20 -7.91
CA PRO A 38 4.71 7.79 -8.36
C PRO A 38 4.40 7.15 -9.71
N LEU A 39 3.19 6.62 -9.88
CA LEU A 39 2.75 6.07 -11.15
C LEU A 39 2.88 7.19 -12.19
N GLU A 40 3.73 6.98 -13.19
CA GLU A 40 3.92 7.91 -14.28
C GLU A 40 2.97 7.55 -15.42
N LEU A 41 2.67 8.51 -16.30
CA LEU A 41 1.81 8.23 -17.47
C LEU A 41 2.40 7.14 -18.38
N ALA A 42 3.71 6.90 -18.32
CA ALA A 42 4.38 5.80 -19.00
C ALA A 42 4.00 4.40 -18.45
N ASP A 43 3.53 4.32 -17.20
CA ASP A 43 3.02 3.09 -16.60
C ASP A 43 1.60 2.76 -17.08
N PHE A 44 0.92 3.70 -17.76
CA PHE A 44 -0.40 3.48 -18.35
C PHE A 44 -0.28 3.05 -19.81
N SER A 45 -0.53 1.78 -20.09
CA SER A 45 -0.61 1.24 -21.45
C SER A 45 -2.06 1.06 -21.89
N PHE A 46 -2.52 1.90 -22.82
CA PHE A 46 -3.86 1.78 -23.42
C PHE A 46 -4.07 0.42 -24.10
N LEU A 47 -3.02 -0.18 -24.67
CA LEU A 47 -3.09 -1.49 -25.32
C LEU A 47 -3.24 -2.64 -24.32
N GLU A 48 -2.62 -2.54 -23.15
CA GLU A 48 -2.80 -3.53 -22.07
C GLU A 48 -4.22 -3.43 -21.51
N MET A 49 -4.68 -2.21 -21.23
CA MET A 49 -6.04 -1.96 -20.78
C MET A 49 -7.08 -2.43 -21.81
N GLN A 50 -6.84 -2.25 -23.11
CA GLN A 50 -7.72 -2.73 -24.17
C GLN A 50 -7.83 -4.27 -24.18
N LYS A 51 -6.73 -4.99 -23.92
CA LYS A 51 -6.73 -6.45 -23.81
C LYS A 51 -7.47 -6.91 -22.56
N GLU A 52 -7.24 -6.27 -21.42
CA GLU A 52 -7.94 -6.58 -20.17
C GLU A 52 -9.45 -6.33 -20.30
N LEU A 53 -9.84 -5.27 -21.01
CA LEU A 53 -11.24 -4.95 -21.28
C LEU A 53 -11.88 -5.82 -22.36
N ALA A 54 -11.11 -6.47 -23.22
CA ALA A 54 -11.64 -7.35 -24.27
C ALA A 54 -12.40 -8.56 -23.69
N ASP A 55 -11.97 -9.05 -22.52
CA ASP A 55 -12.61 -10.17 -21.82
C ASP A 55 -13.77 -9.73 -20.91
N VAL A 56 -13.94 -8.41 -20.68
CA VAL A 56 -15.03 -7.87 -19.87
C VAL A 56 -16.31 -7.86 -20.70
N LYS A 57 -17.10 -8.94 -20.60
CA LYS A 57 -18.42 -9.09 -21.23
C LYS A 57 -19.55 -8.38 -20.47
N GLY A 58 -19.23 -7.33 -19.71
CA GLY A 58 -20.19 -6.58 -18.89
C GLY A 58 -20.29 -5.14 -19.34
N SER A 59 -21.51 -4.60 -19.38
CA SER A 59 -21.70 -3.17 -19.56
C SER A 59 -21.65 -2.45 -18.22
N PHE A 60 -20.92 -1.34 -18.14
CA PHE A 60 -20.94 -0.46 -16.97
C PHE A 60 -22.38 -0.03 -16.62
N ALA A 61 -23.23 0.14 -17.63
CA ALA A 61 -24.64 0.48 -17.42
C ALA A 61 -25.41 -0.65 -16.69
N GLU A 62 -25.11 -1.92 -16.96
CA GLU A 62 -25.76 -3.05 -16.29
C GLU A 62 -25.34 -3.15 -14.82
N GLU A 63 -24.07 -2.88 -14.52
CA GLU A 63 -23.55 -2.94 -13.15
C GLU A 63 -24.14 -1.80 -12.30
N VAL A 64 -24.24 -0.58 -12.85
CA VAL A 64 -24.92 0.55 -12.21
C VAL A 64 -26.41 0.27 -11.97
N ILE A 65 -27.09 -0.41 -12.91
CA ILE A 65 -28.51 -0.79 -12.75
C ILE A 65 -28.67 -1.83 -11.63
N LYS A 66 -27.77 -2.83 -11.53
CA LYS A 66 -27.79 -3.82 -10.45
C LYS A 66 -27.59 -3.18 -9.08
N GLU A 67 -26.65 -2.25 -8.98
CA GLU A 67 -26.34 -1.54 -7.73
C GLU A 67 -27.57 -0.79 -7.20
N ARG A 68 -28.23 0.00 -8.08
CA ARG A 68 -29.46 0.73 -7.72
C ARG A 68 -30.66 -0.15 -7.37
N ARG A 69 -30.69 -1.40 -7.86
CA ARG A 69 -31.74 -2.37 -7.52
C ARG A 69 -31.48 -3.10 -6.20
N LYS A 70 -30.22 -3.18 -5.74
CA LYS A 70 -29.85 -3.74 -4.43
C LYS A 70 -30.09 -2.76 -3.28
N GLU A 71 -30.09 -1.46 -3.54
CA GLU A 71 -30.36 -0.42 -2.54
C GLU A 71 -31.87 -0.15 -2.30
N ARG A 72 -32.76 -0.87 -2.99
CA ARG A 72 -34.21 -0.87 -2.75
C ARG A 72 -34.65 -2.12 -2.01
#